data_AF-A0A5M7BEJ4-F1
#
_entry.id   AF-A0A5M7BEJ4-F1
#
_cell.length_a   1.000
_cell.length_b   1.000
_cell.length_c   1.000
_cell.angle_alpha   90.00
_cell.angle_beta   90.00
_cell.angle_gamma   90.00
#
_symmetry.space_group_name_H-M   'P 1'
#
loop_
_entity.id
_entity.type
_entity.pdbx_description
1 polymer ?
#
loop_
_entity_poly.entity_id
_entity_poly.type
_entity_poly.pdbx_seq_one_letter_code
_entity_poly.pdbx_strand_id
1 'polypeptide(L)'
;MTSEAAAGHGYQVAPQGLSAQVEALSGLRERTTGLAGSAGRLAERLPQLGTAPPAIHLAMRLREAGGRSGLSGEISAADTELNNFRTALGETVTGYLATDDDAAQALRNTGGDRA
;
A
#
# COMPACT_ATOMS: atom_id res chain seq x y z
N MET A 1 -37.03 -32.13 -9.38
CA MET A 1 -35.78 -32.62 -8.80
C MET A 1 -34.69 -32.44 -9.84
N THR A 2 -33.52 -31.95 -9.37
CA THR A 2 -32.23 -31.72 -10.04
C THR A 2 -32.18 -30.55 -11.05
N SER A 3 -31.21 -29.65 -11.06
CA SER A 3 -29.94 -29.56 -10.34
C SER A 3 -29.68 -28.10 -10.00
N GLU A 4 -29.40 -27.83 -8.73
CA GLU A 4 -28.89 -26.55 -8.22
C GLU A 4 -27.61 -26.22 -8.97
N ALA A 5 -27.67 -25.21 -9.85
CA ALA A 5 -26.48 -24.62 -10.44
C ALA A 5 -25.65 -24.07 -9.28
N ALA A 6 -24.48 -24.66 -9.06
CA ALA A 6 -23.50 -24.19 -8.09
C ALA A 6 -23.23 -22.71 -8.37
N ALA A 7 -23.81 -21.85 -7.54
CA ALA A 7 -23.52 -20.43 -7.50
C ALA A 7 -22.11 -20.27 -6.92
N GLY A 8 -21.10 -20.63 -7.73
CA GLY A 8 -19.74 -20.19 -7.47
C GLY A 8 -19.77 -18.68 -7.45
N HIS A 9 -19.36 -18.08 -6.33
CA HIS A 9 -19.23 -16.64 -6.20
C HIS A 9 -18.23 -16.14 -7.24
N GLY A 10 -18.73 -15.76 -8.42
CA GLY A 10 -17.95 -15.17 -9.49
C GLY A 10 -17.51 -13.78 -9.04
N TYR A 11 -16.25 -13.65 -8.63
CA TYR A 11 -15.66 -12.36 -8.34
C TYR A 11 -15.44 -11.62 -9.65
N GLN A 12 -16.24 -10.60 -9.91
CA GLN A 12 -16.03 -9.70 -11.05
C GLN A 12 -14.94 -8.69 -10.67
N VAL A 13 -13.74 -8.90 -11.19
CA VAL A 13 -12.62 -7.97 -11.01
C VAL A 13 -12.77 -6.83 -12.03
N ALA A 14 -12.65 -5.59 -11.58
CA ALA A 14 -12.64 -4.39 -12.42
C ALA A 14 -11.20 -3.86 -12.50
N PRO A 15 -10.39 -4.29 -13.49
CA PRO A 15 -8.95 -4.02 -13.54
C PRO A 15 -8.64 -2.51 -13.55
N GLN A 16 -9.47 -1.72 -14.23
CA GLN A 16 -9.28 -0.26 -14.32
C GLN A 16 -9.50 0.42 -12.96
N GLY A 17 -10.45 -0.07 -12.16
CA GLY A 17 -10.68 0.42 -10.79
C GLY A 17 -9.54 0.08 -9.85
N LEU A 18 -8.92 -1.08 -10.04
CA LEU A 18 -7.74 -1.51 -9.28
C LEU A 18 -6.48 -0.72 -9.65
N SER A 19 -6.25 -0.43 -10.94
CA SER A 19 -5.15 0.45 -11.36
C SER A 19 -5.26 1.85 -10.76
N ALA A 20 -6.47 2.43 -10.73
CA ALA A 20 -6.70 3.72 -10.09
C ALA A 20 -6.43 3.69 -8.57
N GLN A 21 -6.75 2.57 -7.89
CA GLN A 21 -6.43 2.38 -6.47
C GLN A 21 -4.93 2.23 -6.23
N VAL A 22 -4.20 1.50 -7.09
CA VAL A 22 -2.74 1.39 -7.02
C VAL A 22 -2.06 2.76 -7.19
N GLU A 23 -2.56 3.59 -8.11
CA GLU A 23 -2.08 4.96 -8.27
C GLU A 23 -2.35 5.83 -7.04
N ALA A 24 -3.57 5.77 -6.48
CA ALA A 24 -3.91 6.49 -5.27
C ALA A 24 -3.03 6.07 -4.07
N LEU A 25 -2.76 4.77 -3.91
CA LEU A 25 -1.85 4.24 -2.88
C LEU A 25 -0.41 4.73 -3.09
N SER A 26 0.02 4.86 -4.34
CA SER A 26 1.34 5.39 -4.69
C SER A 26 1.47 6.87 -4.29
N GLY A 27 0.44 7.67 -4.55
CA GLY A 27 0.40 9.07 -4.11
C GLY A 27 0.36 9.22 -2.58
N LEU A 28 -0.33 8.31 -1.87
CA LEU A 28 -0.32 8.27 -0.40
C LEU A 28 1.09 7.93 0.13
N ARG A 29 1.74 6.93 -0.45
CA ARG A 29 3.11 6.51 -0.09
C ARG A 29 4.10 7.66 -0.20
N GLU A 30 4.10 8.39 -1.30
CA GLU A 30 5.02 9.53 -1.51
C GLU A 30 4.88 10.56 -0.37
N ARG A 31 3.65 10.87 0.03
CA ARG A 31 3.36 11.78 1.15
C ARG A 31 3.83 11.21 2.49
N THR A 32 3.61 9.92 2.72
CA THR A 32 4.05 9.20 3.93
C THR A 32 5.58 9.17 4.03
N THR A 33 6.29 8.87 2.93
CA THR A 33 7.75 8.95 2.86
C THR A 33 8.25 10.37 3.15
N GLY A 34 7.64 11.39 2.56
CA GLY A 34 7.96 12.79 2.83
C GLY A 34 7.76 13.20 4.29
N LEU A 35 6.71 12.66 4.94
CA LEU A 35 6.45 12.87 6.36
C LEU A 35 7.47 12.16 7.24
N ALA A 36 7.84 10.90 6.93
CA ALA A 36 8.89 10.17 7.64
C ALA A 36 10.22 10.91 7.60
N GLY A 37 10.61 11.42 6.41
CA GLY A 37 11.82 12.22 6.26
C GLY A 37 11.76 13.54 7.05
N SER A 38 10.58 14.16 7.14
CA SER A 38 10.39 15.39 7.93
C SER A 38 10.45 15.12 9.43
N ALA A 39 9.86 14.02 9.90
CA ALA A 39 9.95 13.56 11.29
C ALA A 39 11.39 13.19 11.67
N GLY A 40 12.12 12.50 10.78
CA GLY A 40 13.54 12.20 10.97
C GLY A 40 14.39 13.47 11.16
N ARG A 41 14.22 14.47 10.29
CA ARG A 41 14.90 15.77 10.44
C ARG A 41 14.54 16.51 11.73
N LEU A 42 13.29 16.35 12.21
CA LEU A 42 12.87 16.88 13.50
C LEU A 42 13.60 16.18 14.66
N ALA A 43 13.81 14.87 14.55
CA ALA A 43 14.54 14.07 15.54
C ALA A 43 16.07 14.30 15.54
N GLU A 44 16.62 14.79 14.44
CA GLU A 44 18.05 15.11 14.35
C GLU A 44 18.39 16.42 15.07
N ARG A 45 17.41 17.34 15.19
CA ARG A 45 17.62 18.66 15.79
C ARG A 45 17.07 18.70 17.21
N LEU A 46 17.87 19.23 18.14
CA LEU A 46 17.37 19.59 19.46
C LEU A 46 16.67 20.96 19.35
N PRO A 47 15.35 21.06 19.59
CA PRO A 47 14.67 22.34 19.50
C PRO A 47 15.16 23.30 20.58
N GLN A 48 15.45 24.54 20.20
CA GLN A 48 15.89 25.58 21.14
C GLN A 48 14.68 26.16 21.88
N LEU A 49 14.29 25.50 22.96
CA LEU A 49 13.17 25.90 23.82
C LEU A 49 13.61 26.78 25.01
N GLY A 50 14.90 27.10 25.08
CA GLY A 50 15.56 27.80 26.20
C GLY A 50 16.59 26.92 26.91
N THR A 51 17.28 27.50 27.90
CA THR A 51 18.36 26.83 28.66
C THR A 51 17.92 26.37 30.05
N ALA A 52 16.68 26.68 30.46
CA ALA A 52 16.14 26.22 31.72
C ALA A 52 16.05 24.68 31.72
N PRO A 53 16.34 23.99 32.84
CA PRO A 53 16.30 22.52 32.90
C PRO A 53 15.00 21.89 32.37
N PRO A 54 13.80 22.43 32.66
CA PRO A 54 12.55 21.91 32.08
C PRO A 54 12.48 22.04 30.54
N ALA A 55 13.04 23.12 29.99
CA ALA A 55 13.05 23.36 28.54
C ALA A 55 13.97 22.39 27.80
N ILE A 56 15.14 22.09 28.38
CA ILE A 56 16.05 21.05 27.87
C ILE A 56 15.37 19.69 27.89
N HIS A 57 14.69 19.36 29.01
CA HIS A 57 14.02 18.08 29.15
C HIS A 57 12.86 17.91 28.14
N LEU A 58 12.12 18.98 27.86
CA LEU A 58 11.09 19.01 26.82
C LEU A 58 11.71 18.86 25.43
N ALA A 59 12.82 19.54 25.14
CA ALA A 59 13.50 19.44 23.86
C ALA A 59 13.99 18.01 23.58
N MET A 60 14.52 17.33 24.60
CA MET A 60 14.90 15.91 24.52
C MET A 60 13.69 15.00 24.25
N ARG A 61 12.55 15.24 24.93
CA ARG A 61 11.32 14.45 24.71
C ARG A 61 10.76 14.63 23.31
N LEU A 62 10.76 15.84 22.76
CA LEU A 62 10.33 16.09 21.38
C LEU A 62 11.24 15.42 20.37
N ARG A 63 12.55 15.44 20.63
CA ARG A 63 13.55 14.75 19.80
C ARG A 63 13.31 13.24 19.78
N GLU A 64 13.08 12.65 20.95
CA GLU A 64 12.76 11.22 21.08
C GLU A 64 11.44 10.89 20.36
N ALA A 65 10.40 11.68 20.59
CA ALA A 65 9.09 11.49 19.95
C ALA A 65 9.12 11.64 18.42
N GLY A 66 10.02 12.48 17.88
CA GLY A 66 10.24 12.56 16.43
C GLY A 66 11.08 11.40 15.87
N GLY A 67 11.85 10.73 16.72
CA GLY A 67 12.88 9.76 16.34
C GLY A 67 12.36 8.40 15.91
N ARG A 68 13.29 7.46 15.76
CA ARG A 68 13.01 6.10 15.29
C ARG A 68 12.08 5.31 16.22
N SER A 69 12.12 5.60 17.52
CA SER A 69 11.24 5.02 18.53
C SER A 69 9.85 5.66 18.56
N GLY A 70 9.65 6.78 17.86
CA GLY A 70 8.38 7.50 17.78
C GLY A 70 7.92 7.70 16.34
N LEU A 71 7.55 8.93 16.02
CA LEU A 71 6.86 9.31 14.79
C LEU A 71 7.58 8.84 13.52
N SER A 72 8.90 9.02 13.42
CA SER A 72 9.65 8.57 12.24
C SER A 72 9.58 7.05 12.06
N GLY A 73 9.63 6.28 13.14
CA GLY A 73 9.51 4.83 13.10
C GLY A 73 8.12 4.37 12.68
N GLU A 74 7.08 4.94 13.30
CA GLU A 74 5.69 4.61 12.99
C GLU A 74 5.34 4.89 11.53
N ILE A 75 5.75 6.06 11.01
CA ILE A 75 5.49 6.42 9.61
C ILE A 75 6.28 5.51 8.66
N SER A 76 7.52 5.15 8.98
CA SER A 76 8.29 4.18 8.17
C SER A 76 7.66 2.78 8.17
N ALA A 77 7.07 2.36 9.29
CA ALA A 77 6.33 1.09 9.34
C ALA A 77 5.07 1.15 8.46
N ALA A 78 4.33 2.26 8.53
CA ALA A 78 3.17 2.48 7.66
C ALA A 78 3.56 2.52 6.17
N ASP A 79 4.70 3.14 5.82
CA ASP A 79 5.22 3.14 4.44
C ASP A 79 5.53 1.71 3.94
N THR A 80 6.11 0.88 4.81
CA THR A 80 6.40 -0.52 4.51
C THR A 80 5.12 -1.31 4.26
N GLU A 81 4.10 -1.13 5.12
CA GLU A 81 2.83 -1.83 4.99
C GLU A 81 2.06 -1.41 3.72
N LEU A 82 2.05 -0.10 3.40
CA LEU A 82 1.47 0.40 2.15
C LEU A 82 2.17 -0.18 0.92
N ASN A 83 3.49 -0.33 0.96
CA ASN A 83 4.24 -0.94 -0.13
C ASN A 83 3.93 -2.44 -0.30
N ASN A 84 3.80 -3.17 0.81
CA ASN A 84 3.41 -4.58 0.79
C ASN A 84 2.01 -4.74 0.20
N PHE A 85 1.05 -3.93 0.65
CA PHE A 85 -0.32 -3.96 0.15
C PHE A 85 -0.39 -3.63 -1.34
N ARG A 86 0.33 -2.58 -1.79
CA ARG A 86 0.41 -2.23 -3.21
C ARG A 86 0.96 -3.38 -4.05
N THR A 87 2.03 -4.04 -3.58
CA THR A 87 2.66 -5.16 -4.28
C THR A 87 1.67 -6.33 -4.41
N ALA A 88 1.05 -6.73 -3.31
CA ALA A 88 0.05 -7.81 -3.31
C ALA A 88 -1.15 -7.50 -4.22
N LEU A 89 -1.60 -6.25 -4.25
CA LEU A 89 -2.68 -5.82 -5.14
C LEU A 89 -2.26 -5.90 -6.62
N GLY A 90 -1.05 -5.46 -6.94
CA GLY A 90 -0.50 -5.54 -8.29
C GLY A 90 -0.32 -6.98 -8.78
N GLU A 91 0.19 -7.87 -7.91
CA GLU A 91 0.32 -9.30 -8.19
C GLU A 91 -1.06 -9.94 -8.43
N THR A 92 -2.05 -9.60 -7.60
CA THR A 92 -3.42 -10.09 -7.74
C THR A 92 -4.02 -9.68 -9.09
N VAL A 93 -3.90 -8.39 -9.46
CA VAL A 93 -4.41 -7.89 -10.76
C VAL A 93 -3.72 -8.59 -11.92
N THR A 94 -2.39 -8.74 -11.86
CA THR A 94 -1.61 -9.40 -12.91
C THR A 94 -2.03 -10.87 -13.07
N GLY A 95 -2.25 -11.57 -11.95
CA GLY A 95 -2.76 -12.95 -11.97
C GLY A 95 -4.13 -13.05 -12.62
N TYR A 96 -5.06 -12.15 -12.29
CA TYR A 96 -6.39 -12.12 -12.91
C TYR A 96 -6.32 -11.89 -14.42
N LEU A 97 -5.53 -10.91 -14.87
CA LEU A 97 -5.39 -10.62 -16.30
C LEU A 97 -4.79 -11.81 -17.06
N ALA A 98 -3.78 -12.48 -16.50
CA ALA A 98 -3.21 -13.68 -17.10
C ALA A 98 -4.24 -14.82 -17.24
N THR A 99 -5.06 -15.05 -16.20
CA THR A 99 -6.12 -16.07 -16.28
C THR A 99 -7.23 -15.73 -17.27
N ASP A 100 -7.57 -14.45 -17.43
CA ASP A 100 -8.56 -13.99 -18.40
C ASP A 100 -8.05 -14.18 -19.84
N ASP A 101 -6.78 -13.84 -20.09
CA ASP A 101 -6.13 -14.04 -21.38
C ASP A 101 -6.04 -15.53 -21.76
N ASP A 102 -5.67 -16.39 -20.82
CA ASP A 102 -5.62 -17.84 -21.00
C ASP A 102 -7.00 -18.42 -21.30
N ALA A 103 -8.03 -17.99 -20.57
CA ALA A 103 -9.42 -18.41 -20.80
C ALA A 103 -9.93 -17.94 -22.18
N ALA A 104 -9.63 -16.70 -22.56
CA ALA A 104 -9.97 -16.16 -23.87
C ALA A 104 -9.26 -16.93 -25.00
N GLN A 105 -8.01 -17.32 -24.80
CA GLN A 105 -7.25 -18.13 -25.75
C GLN A 105 -7.80 -19.55 -25.88
N ALA A 106 -8.16 -20.19 -24.76
CA ALA A 106 -8.80 -21.50 -24.77
C ALA A 106 -10.16 -21.47 -25.50
N LEU A 107 -10.96 -20.41 -25.30
CA LEU A 107 -12.23 -20.24 -26.00
C LEU A 107 -12.02 -20.05 -27.52
N ARG A 108 -11.03 -19.24 -27.93
CA ARG A 108 -10.69 -19.06 -29.36
C ARG A 108 -10.25 -20.38 -30.01
N ASN A 109 -9.47 -21.19 -29.30
CA ASN A 109 -8.96 -22.47 -29.80
C ASN A 109 -10.05 -23.54 -29.89
N THR A 110 -11.02 -23.53 -28.98
CA THR A 110 -12.14 -24.49 -28.97
C THR A 110 -13.30 -24.09 -29.90
N GLY A 111 -13.45 -22.80 -30.21
CA GLY A 111 -14.43 -22.29 -31.18
C GLY A 111 -14.02 -22.44 -32.65
N GLY A 112 -12.75 -22.75 -32.93
CA GLY A 112 -12.22 -22.93 -34.29
C GLY A 112 -12.41 -24.33 -34.89
N ASP A 113 -12.89 -25.30 -34.11
CA ASP A 113 -13.03 -26.73 -34.50
C ASP A 113 -14.47 -27.10 -34.92
N ARG A 114 -15.31 -26.09 -35.21
CA ARG A 114 -16.65 -26.25 -35.80
C ARG A 114 -16.82 -25.28 -36.97
N ALA A 115 -16.19 -25.58 -38.10
CA ALA A 115 -16.52 -25.03 -39.41
C ALA A 115 -16.32 -26.09 -40.49
#